data_AF-A0AAD9NIA7-F1
#
_entry.id   AF-A0AAD9NIA7-F1
#
_cell.length_a   1.000
_cell.length_b   1.000
_cell.length_c   1.000
_cell.angle_alpha   90.00
_cell.angle_beta   90.00
_cell.angle_gamma   90.00
#
_symmetry.space_group_name_H-M   'P 1'
#
loop_
_entity.id
_entity.type
_entity.pdbx_description
1 polymer ?
#
loop_
_entity_poly.entity_id
_entity_poly.type
_entity_poly.pdbx_seq_one_letter_code
_entity_poly.pdbx_strand_id
1 'polypeptide(L)'
;MSKMFVALVVLAIAVAVQGCTDSCSGRPDGQYPCICRGPCSRSFECRKQVIVRYHYCGDNTQCLIKGVCGKCQDSCHGKPNGDYPSLDNPRPFYYHCENGFLSFRTCHPNEVFNAWTRKCECYEVFCEKGDGYQPSVCGNGCGGYVRCEGGFAVINRNCPRPRPYFCCHTHVCVTSSSVCGGCGY
;
A
#
# COMPACT_ATOMS: atom_id res chain seq x y z
N MET A 1 -25.06 46.99 29.04
CA MET A 1 -24.10 45.86 29.10
C MET A 1 -24.68 44.72 28.27
N SER A 2 -24.04 44.37 27.15
CA SER A 2 -24.04 43.00 26.58
C SER A 2 -23.27 43.01 25.26
N LYS A 3 -22.04 42.51 25.30
CA LYS A 3 -21.23 42.22 24.11
C LYS A 3 -21.63 40.81 23.65
N MET A 4 -22.37 40.69 22.56
CA MET A 4 -22.55 39.40 21.87
C MET A 4 -21.29 39.09 21.07
N PHE A 5 -20.46 38.18 21.57
CA PHE A 5 -19.42 37.52 20.80
C PHE A 5 -20.06 36.39 19.99
N VAL A 6 -20.24 36.59 18.70
CA VAL A 6 -20.58 35.52 17.76
C VAL A 6 -19.26 34.88 17.33
N ALA A 7 -18.88 33.78 17.99
CA ALA A 7 -17.76 32.96 17.56
C ALA A 7 -18.21 32.07 16.40
N LEU A 8 -17.82 32.46 15.19
CA LEU A 8 -18.02 31.70 13.97
C LEU A 8 -17.06 30.50 13.98
N VAL A 9 -17.55 29.35 14.45
CA VAL A 9 -16.82 28.08 14.41
C VAL A 9 -16.75 27.62 12.96
N VAL A 10 -15.64 27.92 12.29
CA VAL A 10 -15.30 27.35 10.99
C VAL A 10 -14.94 25.89 11.22
N LEU A 11 -15.93 25.02 11.08
CA LEU A 11 -15.71 23.58 11.04
C LEU A 11 -15.05 23.26 9.69
N ALA A 12 -13.72 23.17 9.68
CA ALA A 12 -12.98 22.67 8.53
C ALA A 12 -13.32 21.18 8.37
N ILE A 13 -14.27 20.89 7.48
CA ILE A 13 -14.51 19.53 6.99
C ILE A 13 -13.27 19.17 6.18
N ALA A 14 -12.35 18.44 6.80
CA ALA A 14 -11.31 17.73 6.08
C ALA A 14 -12.02 16.67 5.23
N VAL A 15 -12.33 17.02 3.99
CA VAL A 15 -12.74 16.06 2.98
C VAL A 15 -11.52 15.17 2.78
N ALA A 16 -11.54 14.00 3.42
CA ALA A 16 -10.60 12.93 3.13
C ALA A 16 -10.88 12.48 1.70
N VAL A 17 -10.20 13.12 0.74
CA VAL A 17 -10.09 12.60 -0.61
C VAL A 17 -9.39 11.26 -0.43
N GLN A 18 -10.14 10.17 -0.59
CA GLN A 18 -9.63 8.80 -0.67
C GLN A 18 -8.84 8.66 -1.98
N GLY A 19 -7.71 9.35 -2.05
CA GLY A 19 -6.67 9.17 -3.04
C GLY A 19 -5.59 8.33 -2.40
N CYS A 20 -4.96 7.45 -3.16
CA CYS A 20 -3.74 6.78 -2.72
C CYS A 20 -2.77 7.83 -2.15
N THR A 21 -2.40 7.67 -0.87
CA THR A 21 -1.52 8.59 -0.15
C THR A 21 -0.14 7.97 0.01
N ASP A 22 0.89 8.68 -0.40
CA ASP A 22 2.26 8.34 -0.01
C ASP A 22 2.38 8.44 1.52
N SER A 23 2.95 7.41 2.16
CA SER A 23 3.10 7.37 3.63
C SER A 23 4.46 6.80 4.00
N CYS A 24 5.03 7.27 5.12
CA CYS A 24 6.23 6.70 5.72
C CYS A 24 5.94 5.84 6.97
N SER A 25 4.66 5.64 7.31
CA SER A 25 4.26 4.75 8.40
C SER A 25 4.81 3.35 8.18
N GLY A 26 5.51 2.80 9.18
CA GLY A 26 6.12 1.48 9.10
C GLY A 26 7.35 1.38 8.18
N ARG A 27 7.81 2.48 7.58
CA ARG A 27 8.96 2.47 6.66
C ARG A 27 10.26 2.86 7.38
N PRO A 28 11.38 2.12 7.16
CA PRO A 28 12.70 2.58 7.59
C PRO A 28 13.11 3.85 6.82
N ASP A 29 14.21 4.44 7.26
CA ASP A 29 14.79 5.60 6.57
C ASP A 29 15.27 5.18 5.18
N GLY A 30 14.90 5.94 4.15
CA GLY A 30 15.20 5.57 2.77
C GLY A 30 14.34 6.30 1.74
N GLN A 31 14.56 5.97 0.47
CA GLN A 31 13.84 6.58 -0.65
C GLN A 31 12.92 5.54 -1.32
N TYR A 32 11.67 5.93 -1.59
CA TYR A 32 10.58 5.05 -2.00
C TYR A 32 9.87 5.59 -3.25
N PRO A 33 9.49 4.74 -4.21
CA PRO A 33 8.69 5.18 -5.35
C PRO A 33 7.29 5.61 -4.90
N CYS A 34 6.71 6.60 -5.59
CA CYS A 34 5.28 6.91 -5.46
C CYS A 34 4.46 5.78 -6.09
N ILE A 35 3.67 5.09 -5.27
CA ILE A 35 2.79 4.01 -5.76
C ILE A 35 1.53 4.60 -6.41
N CYS A 36 1.14 5.80 -5.98
CA CYS A 36 -0.13 6.44 -6.32
C CYS A 36 -0.15 7.18 -7.66
N ARG A 37 1.03 7.58 -8.16
CA ARG A 37 1.19 8.40 -9.38
C ARG A 37 2.14 7.76 -10.40
N GLY A 38 2.47 6.49 -10.19
CA GLY A 38 3.43 5.75 -11.00
C GLY A 38 4.88 5.93 -10.53
N PRO A 39 5.68 4.85 -10.51
CA PRO A 39 7.06 4.86 -10.02
C PRO A 39 8.03 5.70 -10.87
N CYS A 40 7.59 6.16 -12.04
CA CYS A 40 8.43 6.81 -13.03
C CYS A 40 8.40 8.32 -13.04
N SER A 41 7.60 8.98 -12.22
CA SER A 41 7.52 10.46 -12.24
C SER A 41 7.93 11.08 -10.90
N ARG A 42 7.87 10.29 -9.82
CA ARG A 42 8.08 10.78 -8.46
C ARG A 42 8.55 9.68 -7.50
N SER A 43 9.46 10.03 -6.60
CA SER A 43 9.78 9.25 -5.39
C SER A 43 9.77 10.14 -4.16
N PHE A 44 9.83 9.56 -2.97
CA PHE A 44 9.87 10.30 -1.71
C PHE A 44 10.84 9.68 -0.71
N GLU A 45 11.47 10.52 0.11
CA GLU A 45 12.39 10.12 1.17
C GLU A 45 11.66 10.08 2.51
N CYS A 46 11.78 8.96 3.21
CA CYS A 46 11.37 8.79 4.59
C CYS A 46 12.56 8.97 5.53
N ARG A 47 12.38 9.73 6.60
CA ARG A 47 13.25 9.69 7.79
C ARG A 47 12.41 9.70 9.04
N LYS A 48 12.70 8.80 9.98
CA LYS A 48 11.95 8.61 11.24
C LYS A 48 10.44 8.53 11.00
N GLN A 49 10.04 7.76 9.99
CA GLN A 49 8.64 7.57 9.56
C GLN A 49 7.91 8.84 9.08
N VAL A 50 8.64 9.89 8.70
CA VAL A 50 8.07 11.11 8.11
C VAL A 50 8.60 11.29 6.69
N ILE A 51 7.74 11.73 5.78
CA ILE A 51 8.15 12.15 4.43
C ILE A 51 8.95 13.44 4.60
N VAL A 52 10.25 13.38 4.37
CA VAL A 52 11.13 14.56 4.47
C VAL A 52 11.34 15.24 3.12
N ARG A 53 11.14 14.53 2.02
CA ARG A 53 11.37 15.07 0.67
C ARG A 53 10.61 14.33 -0.41
N TYR A 54 10.17 15.06 -1.44
CA TYR A 54 9.77 14.48 -2.72
C TYR A 54 10.86 14.73 -3.76
N HIS A 55 11.11 13.73 -4.60
CA HIS A 55 11.99 13.79 -5.74
C HIS A 55 11.17 13.65 -7.01
N TYR A 56 11.54 14.44 -8.00
CA TYR A 56 10.81 14.56 -9.26
C TYR A 56 11.78 14.25 -10.38
N CYS A 57 11.33 13.41 -11.29
CA CYS A 57 12.09 13.04 -12.47
C CYS A 57 11.24 13.42 -13.69
N GLY A 58 11.89 13.97 -14.71
CA GLY A 58 11.21 14.45 -15.92
C GLY A 58 10.57 13.30 -16.71
N ASP A 59 9.87 13.64 -17.78
CA ASP A 59 9.14 12.67 -18.60
C ASP A 59 10.03 11.49 -19.02
N ASN A 60 9.52 10.27 -18.86
CA ASN A 60 10.19 8.99 -19.13
C ASN A 60 11.43 8.67 -18.27
N THR A 61 11.64 9.37 -17.15
CA THR A 61 12.76 9.09 -16.23
C THR A 61 12.33 8.69 -14.84
N GLN A 62 12.71 7.49 -14.36
CA GLN A 62 12.46 7.04 -12.99
C GLN A 62 13.40 7.71 -11.98
N CYS A 63 12.88 8.00 -10.79
CA CYS A 63 13.69 8.43 -9.65
C CYS A 63 14.29 7.21 -8.95
N LEU A 64 15.52 6.89 -9.32
CA LEU A 64 16.35 5.88 -8.67
C LEU A 64 16.74 6.33 -7.25
N ILE A 65 17.24 5.37 -6.46
CA ILE A 65 17.75 5.59 -5.10
C ILE A 65 18.81 6.70 -5.13
N LYS A 66 18.70 7.65 -4.19
CA LYS A 66 19.45 8.92 -4.07
C LYS A 66 19.10 10.02 -5.09
N GLY A 67 17.93 9.95 -5.72
CA GLY A 67 17.46 11.01 -6.63
C GLY A 67 18.14 11.04 -7.99
N VAL A 68 18.77 9.92 -8.40
CA VAL A 68 19.33 9.77 -9.73
C VAL A 68 18.18 9.47 -10.72
N CYS A 69 18.13 10.19 -11.83
CA CYS A 69 17.12 9.93 -12.88
C CYS A 69 17.66 8.86 -13.84
N GLY A 70 16.90 7.80 -14.09
CA GLY A 70 17.22 6.77 -15.09
C GLY A 70 16.07 6.54 -16.06
N LYS A 71 16.24 5.82 -17.17
CA LYS A 71 15.09 5.45 -18.03
C LYS A 71 14.04 4.69 -17.21
N CYS A 72 12.76 5.02 -17.40
CA CYS A 72 11.62 4.27 -16.85
C CYS A 72 11.49 2.92 -17.56
N GLN A 73 12.35 1.96 -17.17
CA GLN A 73 12.36 0.59 -17.66
C GLN A 73 12.94 -0.33 -16.59
N ASP A 74 12.63 -1.61 -16.67
CA ASP A 74 13.20 -2.60 -15.75
C ASP A 74 14.70 -2.77 -16.00
N SER A 75 15.49 -2.58 -14.96
CA SER A 75 16.96 -2.64 -15.04
C SER A 75 17.61 -2.92 -13.69
N CYS A 76 18.70 -3.66 -13.74
CA CYS A 76 19.59 -3.93 -12.62
C CYS A 76 20.83 -3.02 -12.59
N HIS A 77 20.99 -2.12 -13.57
CA HIS A 77 22.13 -1.22 -13.62
C HIS A 77 22.15 -0.30 -12.38
N GLY A 78 23.25 -0.34 -11.61
CA GLY A 78 23.40 0.43 -10.38
C GLY A 78 22.55 -0.05 -9.19
N LYS A 79 21.88 -1.21 -9.31
CA LYS A 79 21.09 -1.80 -8.23
C LYS A 79 21.84 -2.95 -7.55
N PRO A 80 21.78 -3.09 -6.22
CA PRO A 80 22.28 -4.27 -5.54
C PRO A 80 21.41 -5.48 -5.86
N ASN A 81 21.91 -6.68 -5.53
CA ASN A 81 21.14 -7.91 -5.70
C ASN A 81 19.83 -7.87 -4.89
N GLY A 82 18.77 -8.46 -5.44
CA GLY A 82 17.46 -8.54 -4.80
C GLY A 82 16.29 -8.28 -5.73
N ASP A 83 15.09 -8.24 -5.15
CA ASP A 83 13.82 -8.12 -5.88
C ASP A 83 13.31 -6.68 -5.94
N TYR A 84 12.78 -6.30 -7.10
CA TYR A 84 12.32 -4.96 -7.42
C TYR A 84 10.97 -5.00 -8.16
N PRO A 85 10.08 -4.02 -7.93
CA PRO A 85 8.82 -3.97 -8.66
C PRO A 85 9.07 -3.77 -10.15
N SER A 86 8.34 -4.52 -10.99
CA SER A 86 8.37 -4.30 -12.43
C SER A 86 7.67 -2.99 -12.76
N LEU A 87 8.35 -2.19 -13.58
CA LEU A 87 7.89 -0.92 -14.13
C LEU A 87 7.20 -1.16 -15.47
N ASP A 88 7.71 -2.12 -16.24
CA ASP A 88 7.20 -2.44 -17.58
C ASP A 88 5.90 -3.25 -17.51
N ASN A 89 5.79 -4.12 -16.50
CA ASN A 89 4.60 -4.92 -16.21
C ASN A 89 4.24 -4.80 -14.72
N PRO A 90 3.64 -3.68 -14.28
CA PRO A 90 3.32 -3.49 -12.87
C PRO A 90 2.29 -4.52 -12.42
N ARG A 91 2.55 -5.17 -11.26
CA ARG A 91 1.69 -6.13 -10.52
C ARG A 91 0.94 -7.18 -11.36
N PRO A 92 1.10 -8.49 -11.11
CA PRO A 92 1.85 -9.15 -10.04
C PRO A 92 3.35 -9.32 -10.35
N PHE A 93 3.84 -8.75 -11.46
CA PHE A 93 5.21 -8.98 -11.90
C PHE A 93 6.22 -8.12 -11.15
N TYR A 94 7.40 -8.70 -11.01
CA TYR A 94 8.58 -8.10 -10.41
C TYR A 94 9.81 -8.64 -11.12
N TYR A 95 10.97 -8.06 -10.84
CA TYR A 95 12.22 -8.56 -11.39
C TYR A 95 13.27 -8.74 -10.29
N HIS A 96 14.09 -9.76 -10.46
CA HIS A 96 15.20 -10.08 -9.59
C HIS A 96 16.51 -9.68 -10.25
N CYS A 97 17.36 -8.98 -9.48
CA CYS A 97 18.71 -8.63 -9.88
C CYS A 97 19.72 -9.55 -9.19
N GLU A 98 20.61 -10.14 -9.98
CA GLU A 98 21.73 -10.93 -9.49
C GLU A 98 22.97 -10.61 -10.31
N ASN A 99 23.99 -10.01 -9.68
CA ASN A 99 25.26 -9.61 -10.31
C ASN A 99 25.05 -8.75 -11.58
N GLY A 100 24.05 -7.87 -11.56
CA GLY A 100 23.68 -7.01 -12.68
C GLY A 100 22.80 -7.67 -13.75
N PHE A 101 22.52 -8.97 -13.65
CA PHE A 101 21.58 -9.66 -14.53
C PHE A 101 20.15 -9.54 -14.03
N LEU A 102 19.23 -9.31 -14.96
CA LEU A 102 17.81 -9.14 -14.71
C LEU A 102 17.06 -10.44 -15.05
N SER A 103 16.17 -10.87 -14.16
CA SER A 103 15.21 -11.95 -14.43
C SER A 103 13.80 -11.55 -14.00
N PHE A 104 12.82 -11.77 -14.87
CA PHE A 104 11.42 -11.48 -14.57
C PHE A 104 10.79 -12.60 -13.76
N ARG A 105 9.91 -12.22 -12.82
CA ARG A 105 9.16 -13.11 -11.96
C ARG A 105 7.74 -12.58 -11.79
N THR A 106 6.85 -13.47 -11.38
CA THR A 106 5.46 -13.13 -11.04
C THR A 106 5.14 -13.66 -9.67
N CYS A 107 4.32 -12.92 -8.91
CA CYS A 107 3.74 -13.44 -7.69
C CYS A 107 2.72 -14.54 -7.99
N HIS A 108 2.38 -15.31 -6.96
CA HIS A 108 1.33 -16.32 -7.05
C HIS A 108 -0.03 -15.63 -7.28
N PRO A 109 -1.05 -16.37 -7.75
CA PRO A 109 -2.40 -15.82 -7.88
C PRO A 109 -2.87 -15.17 -6.56
N ASN A 110 -3.54 -14.01 -6.66
CA ASN A 110 -4.03 -13.20 -5.54
C ASN A 110 -2.97 -12.50 -4.67
N GLU A 111 -1.71 -12.52 -5.11
CA GLU A 111 -0.63 -11.76 -4.51
C GLU A 111 -0.13 -10.67 -5.47
N VAL A 112 0.43 -9.60 -4.91
CA VAL A 112 1.21 -8.62 -5.66
C VAL A 112 2.56 -8.42 -5.00
N PHE A 113 3.55 -8.04 -5.80
CA PHE A 113 4.86 -7.73 -5.26
C PHE A 113 4.80 -6.43 -4.44
N ASN A 114 5.01 -6.55 -3.13
CA ASN A 114 5.17 -5.43 -2.22
C ASN A 114 6.63 -4.94 -2.29
N ALA A 115 6.83 -3.78 -2.91
CA ALA A 115 8.14 -3.14 -3.02
C ALA A 115 8.74 -2.73 -1.65
N TRP A 116 7.93 -2.62 -0.59
CA TRP A 116 8.38 -2.28 0.78
C TRP A 116 9.03 -3.48 1.47
N THR A 117 8.40 -4.66 1.40
CA THR A 117 8.91 -5.88 2.03
C THR A 117 9.76 -6.72 1.09
N ARG A 118 9.80 -6.34 -0.20
CA ARG A 118 10.43 -7.06 -1.31
C ARG A 118 9.95 -8.51 -1.42
N LYS A 119 8.64 -8.69 -1.22
CA LYS A 119 8.00 -10.01 -1.21
C LYS A 119 6.67 -9.95 -1.93
N CYS A 120 6.24 -11.10 -2.42
CA CYS A 120 4.85 -11.28 -2.83
C CYS A 120 3.99 -11.37 -1.57
N GLU A 121 2.97 -10.52 -1.52
CA GLU A 121 2.04 -10.45 -0.41
C GLU A 121 0.62 -10.39 -0.93
N CYS A 122 -0.31 -10.86 -0.09
CA CYS A 122 -1.74 -10.75 -0.36
C CYS A 122 -2.10 -9.30 -0.66
N TYR A 123 -2.67 -9.08 -1.85
CA TYR A 123 -3.11 -7.77 -2.26
C TYR A 123 -4.61 -7.62 -2.06
N GLU A 124 -4.96 -6.89 -1.03
CA GLU A 124 -6.34 -6.62 -0.70
C GLU A 124 -6.69 -5.23 -1.22
N VAL A 125 -7.62 -5.14 -2.17
CA VAL A 125 -8.10 -3.85 -2.71
C VAL A 125 -8.60 -2.95 -1.58
N PHE A 126 -9.10 -3.53 -0.49
CA PHE A 126 -9.49 -2.80 0.71
C PHE A 126 -8.33 -2.11 1.43
N CYS A 127 -7.09 -2.62 1.33
CA CYS A 127 -5.93 -1.95 1.91
C CYS A 127 -5.59 -0.63 1.21
N GLU A 128 -5.99 -0.44 -0.06
CA GLU A 128 -5.85 0.87 -0.71
C GLU A 128 -6.77 1.94 -0.09
N LYS A 129 -7.86 1.51 0.57
CA LYS A 129 -8.82 2.41 1.21
C LYS A 129 -8.37 2.85 2.61
N GLY A 130 -7.34 2.22 3.18
CA GLY A 130 -6.75 2.61 4.46
C GLY A 130 -6.16 1.45 5.27
N ASP A 131 -5.49 1.82 6.35
CA ASP A 131 -4.89 0.88 7.31
C ASP A 131 -5.95 0.28 8.25
N GLY A 132 -5.56 -0.79 8.95
CA GLY A 132 -6.41 -1.47 9.95
C GLY A 132 -6.96 -2.81 9.48
N TYR A 133 -7.93 -3.35 10.20
CA TYR A 133 -8.50 -4.65 9.85
C TYR A 133 -9.52 -4.52 8.72
N GLN A 134 -9.29 -5.26 7.64
CA GLN A 134 -10.15 -5.28 6.45
C GLN A 134 -10.60 -6.71 6.14
N PRO A 135 -11.75 -6.89 5.47
CA PRO A 135 -12.10 -8.20 4.93
C PRO A 135 -11.02 -8.70 3.96
N SER A 136 -10.77 -10.00 3.98
CA SER A 136 -9.80 -10.63 3.07
C SER A 136 -10.51 -11.28 1.89
N VAL A 137 -10.04 -10.99 0.67
CA VAL A 137 -10.32 -11.75 -0.56
C VAL A 137 -9.22 -12.74 -0.90
N CYS A 138 -8.03 -12.59 -0.32
CA CYS A 138 -6.87 -13.46 -0.53
C CYS A 138 -6.95 -14.78 0.28
N GLY A 139 -8.04 -15.02 1.02
CA GLY A 139 -8.30 -16.25 1.78
C GLY A 139 -9.43 -17.12 1.20
N ASN A 140 -9.62 -18.33 1.73
CA ASN A 140 -10.67 -19.29 1.34
C ASN A 140 -12.10 -18.83 1.73
N GLY A 141 -12.56 -17.69 1.22
CA GLY A 141 -13.96 -17.24 1.31
C GLY A 141 -14.24 -16.17 2.38
N CYS A 142 -15.54 -15.98 2.68
CA CYS A 142 -16.12 -14.84 3.45
C CYS A 142 -15.78 -14.80 4.97
N GLY A 143 -14.76 -15.54 5.42
CA GLY A 143 -14.36 -15.62 6.83
C GLY A 143 -12.95 -15.10 7.12
N GLY A 144 -12.22 -14.69 6.07
CA GLY A 144 -10.89 -14.14 6.19
C GLY A 144 -10.90 -12.64 6.52
N TYR A 145 -9.89 -12.21 7.27
CA TYR A 145 -9.58 -10.80 7.47
C TYR A 145 -8.08 -10.57 7.37
N VAL A 146 -7.73 -9.39 6.90
CA VAL A 146 -6.34 -8.92 6.88
C VAL A 146 -6.15 -7.76 7.82
N ARG A 147 -4.91 -7.51 8.22
CA ARG A 147 -4.49 -6.22 8.75
C ARG A 147 -3.73 -5.49 7.66
N CYS A 148 -4.23 -4.34 7.23
CA CYS A 148 -3.61 -3.47 6.26
C CYS A 148 -2.65 -2.49 6.95
N GLU A 149 -1.45 -2.37 6.41
CA GLU A 149 -0.50 -1.31 6.77
C GLU A 149 0.14 -0.76 5.50
N GLY A 150 0.05 0.56 5.32
CA GLY A 150 0.59 1.30 4.18
C GLY A 150 -0.12 1.07 2.85
N GLY A 151 -1.06 0.12 2.75
CA GLY A 151 -1.68 -0.30 1.48
C GLY A 151 -1.52 -1.79 1.13
N PHE A 152 -0.87 -2.60 2.00
CA PHE A 152 -0.78 -4.05 1.84
C PHE A 152 -1.22 -4.80 3.08
N ALA A 153 -1.62 -6.07 2.90
CA ALA A 153 -1.97 -6.97 3.99
C ALA A 153 -0.70 -7.50 4.68
N VAL A 154 -0.45 -7.07 5.91
CA VAL A 154 0.67 -7.55 6.74
C VAL A 154 0.31 -8.76 7.60
N ILE A 155 -0.98 -9.05 7.73
CA ILE A 155 -1.52 -10.25 8.40
C ILE A 155 -2.67 -10.75 7.54
N ASN A 156 -2.77 -12.06 7.36
CA ASN A 156 -3.94 -12.73 6.79
C ASN A 156 -4.37 -13.86 7.75
N ARG A 157 -5.62 -13.83 8.22
CA ARG A 157 -6.16 -14.83 9.14
C ARG A 157 -7.62 -15.15 8.82
N ASN A 158 -8.00 -16.38 9.11
CA ASN A 158 -9.40 -16.75 9.17
C ASN A 158 -9.96 -16.49 10.57
N CYS A 159 -11.22 -16.12 10.62
CA CYS A 159 -11.95 -16.03 11.86
C CYS A 159 -12.08 -17.42 12.53
N PRO A 160 -11.81 -17.53 13.84
CA PRO A 160 -11.84 -18.81 14.55
C PRO A 160 -13.27 -19.30 14.79
N ARG A 161 -13.48 -20.61 14.87
CA ARG A 161 -14.76 -21.17 15.35
C ARG A 161 -14.96 -20.84 16.85
N PRO A 162 -16.19 -20.57 17.30
CA PRO A 162 -17.48 -20.71 16.60
C PRO A 162 -17.93 -19.46 15.80
N ARG A 163 -17.05 -18.50 15.56
CA ARG A 163 -17.38 -17.22 14.91
C ARG A 163 -16.68 -17.09 13.55
N PRO A 164 -17.09 -17.83 12.50
CA PRO A 164 -16.29 -17.97 11.29
C PRO A 164 -16.39 -16.80 10.30
N TYR A 165 -17.13 -15.73 10.60
CA TYR A 165 -17.37 -14.61 9.68
C TYR A 165 -16.73 -13.32 10.19
N PHE A 166 -16.03 -12.57 9.34
CA PHE A 166 -15.50 -11.26 9.72
C PHE A 166 -16.51 -10.14 9.44
N CYS A 167 -16.72 -9.26 10.40
CA CYS A 167 -17.64 -8.13 10.29
C CYS A 167 -16.94 -6.87 9.81
N CYS A 168 -17.27 -6.37 8.62
CA CYS A 168 -16.64 -5.18 8.04
C CYS A 168 -16.95 -3.87 8.79
N HIS A 169 -18.05 -3.80 9.55
CA HIS A 169 -18.44 -2.59 10.28
C HIS A 169 -17.80 -2.50 11.66
N THR A 170 -17.73 -3.61 12.38
CA THR A 170 -17.22 -3.67 13.76
C THR A 170 -15.79 -4.21 13.84
N HIS A 171 -15.24 -4.69 12.72
CA HIS A 171 -13.93 -5.33 12.63
C HIS A 171 -13.74 -6.51 13.60
N VAL A 172 -14.81 -7.26 13.90
CA VAL A 172 -14.76 -8.45 14.77
C VAL A 172 -15.35 -9.69 14.09
N CYS A 173 -14.89 -10.86 14.52
CA CYS A 173 -15.44 -12.14 14.10
C CYS A 173 -16.80 -12.42 14.76
N VAL A 174 -17.79 -12.87 13.97
CA VAL A 174 -19.18 -13.14 14.37
C VAL A 174 -19.64 -14.53 13.97
N THR A 175 -20.72 -15.03 14.59
CA THR A 175 -21.27 -16.37 14.38
C THR A 175 -22.06 -16.53 13.08
N SER A 176 -22.57 -15.42 12.51
CA SER A 176 -23.35 -15.43 11.27
C SER A 176 -23.07 -14.17 10.44
N SER A 177 -23.00 -14.32 9.12
CA SER A 177 -22.86 -13.21 8.17
C SER A 177 -24.05 -12.23 8.20
N SER A 178 -25.23 -12.69 8.63
CA SER A 178 -26.43 -11.84 8.75
C SER A 178 -26.33 -10.78 9.86
N VAL A 179 -25.44 -10.95 10.83
CA VAL A 179 -25.25 -10.01 11.95
C VAL A 179 -24.65 -8.68 11.48
N CYS A 180 -23.94 -8.69 10.34
CA CYS A 180 -23.11 -7.58 9.90
C CYS A 180 -23.55 -6.95 8.59
N GLY A 181 -24.70 -7.36 8.04
CA GLY A 181 -25.27 -6.77 6.83
C GLY A 181 -24.36 -6.95 5.60
N GLY A 182 -23.63 -8.06 5.49
CA GLY A 182 -22.71 -8.31 4.38
C GLY A 182 -21.54 -7.32 4.29
N CYS A 183 -20.44 -7.76 3.69
CA CYS A 183 -19.45 -6.83 3.18
C CYS A 183 -19.89 -6.54 1.74
N GLY A 184 -20.47 -5.36 1.49
CA GLY A 184 -20.85 -4.95 0.14
C GLY A 184 -19.62 -5.02 -0.77
N TYR A 185 -19.67 -5.91 -1.75
CA TYR A 185 -18.66 -6.04 -2.80
C TYR A 185 -18.93 -5.00 -3.88
#